data_AF-A0A2T3L2U1-F1
#
_entry.id   AF-A0A2T3L2U1-F1
#
_cell.length_a   1.000
_cell.length_b   1.000
_cell.length_c   1.000
_cell.angle_alpha   90.00
_cell.angle_beta   90.00
_cell.angle_gamma   90.00
#
_symmetry.space_group_name_H-M   'P 1'
#
loop_
_entity.id
_entity.type
_entity.pdbx_description
1 polymer ?
#
loop_
_entity_poly.entity_id
_entity_poly.type
_entity_poly.pdbx_seq_one_letter_code
_entity_poly.pdbx_strand_id
1 'polypeptide(L)'
;MAITIRDLDQHYYMIEDLKKLTKSNVTTKALIQGGYLAVDLGKQLEAEMELRIKAEDELKQLKEKLTNYIESQRALFGAIN
;
A
#
# COMPACT_ATOMS: atom_id res chain seq x y z
N MET A 1 -0.98 25.09 25.27
CA MET A 1 -2.03 24.53 24.39
C MET A 1 -2.46 23.21 24.99
N ALA A 2 -3.56 23.18 25.75
CA ALA A 2 -4.10 21.93 26.28
C ALA A 2 -5.05 21.37 25.23
N ILE A 3 -4.61 20.34 24.51
CA ILE A 3 -5.53 19.51 23.72
C ILE A 3 -6.32 18.71 24.76
N THR A 4 -7.57 19.10 25.01
CA THR A 4 -8.50 18.29 25.81
C THR A 4 -8.76 17.00 25.04
N ILE A 5 -8.00 15.96 25.37
CA ILE A 5 -8.18 14.61 24.87
C ILE A 5 -9.50 14.08 25.46
N ARG A 6 -10.57 14.11 24.66
CA ARG A 6 -11.75 13.28 24.89
C ARG A 6 -11.35 11.87 24.43
N ASP A 7 -11.54 10.85 25.29
CA ASP A 7 -11.03 9.46 25.19
C ASP A 7 -9.62 9.17 25.73
N LEU A 8 -9.36 9.52 26.99
CA LEU A 8 -8.11 9.17 27.70
C LEU A 8 -7.76 7.67 27.64
N ASP A 9 -8.76 6.79 27.71
CA ASP A 9 -8.56 5.34 27.70
C ASP A 9 -8.04 4.84 26.34
N GLN A 10 -8.61 5.34 25.24
CA GLN A 10 -8.17 4.95 23.89
C GLN A 10 -6.73 5.41 23.63
N HIS A 11 -6.40 6.63 24.03
CA HIS A 11 -5.04 7.13 23.90
C HIS A 11 -4.05 6.36 24.78
N TYR A 12 -4.46 5.92 25.97
CA TYR A 12 -3.65 5.06 26.81
C TYR A 12 -3.33 3.72 26.12
N TYR A 13 -4.35 3.03 25.60
CA TYR A 13 -4.13 1.76 24.87
C TYR A 13 -3.28 1.94 23.62
N MET A 14 -3.53 3.00 22.84
CA MET A 14 -2.73 3.32 21.65
C MET A 14 -1.25 3.52 22.01
N ILE A 15 -0.95 4.25 23.08
CA ILE A 15 0.43 4.47 23.53
C ILE A 15 1.07 3.17 24.02
N GLU A 16 0.34 2.32 24.74
CA GLU A 16 0.84 1.03 25.19
C GLU A 16 1.15 0.09 24.03
N ASP A 17 0.30 0.06 23.00
CA ASP A 17 0.57 -0.71 21.79
C ASP A 17 1.75 -0.14 20.99
N LEU A 18 1.88 1.19 20.93
CA LEU A 18 3.03 1.84 20.31
C LEU A 18 4.34 1.51 21.06
N LYS A 19 4.32 1.44 22.39
CA LYS A 19 5.46 1.02 23.22
C LYS A 19 5.86 -0.42 22.95
N LYS A 20 4.90 -1.34 22.80
CA LYS A 20 5.17 -2.73 22.42
C LYS A 20 5.79 -2.81 21.02
N LEU A 21 5.20 -2.10 20.06
CA LEU A 21 5.65 -2.04 18.67
C LEU A 21 7.08 -1.51 18.55
N THR A 22 7.41 -0.47 19.32
CA THR A 22 8.73 0.18 19.33
C THR A 22 9.72 -0.44 20.33
N LYS A 23 9.30 -1.47 21.08
CA LYS A 23 10.08 -2.11 22.17
C LYS A 23 10.65 -1.08 23.16
N SER A 24 9.91 -0.01 23.42
CA SER A 24 10.33 1.10 24.28
C SER A 24 9.36 1.28 25.43
N ASN A 25 9.87 1.26 26.66
CA ASN A 25 9.05 1.49 27.86
C ASN A 25 8.74 2.99 28.10
N VAL A 26 9.42 3.88 27.36
CA VAL A 26 9.28 5.34 27.52
C VAL A 26 8.37 5.89 26.43
N THR A 27 7.26 6.50 26.85
CA THR A 27 6.22 7.06 25.98
C THR A 27 6.79 8.01 24.92
N THR A 28 7.64 8.97 25.32
CA THR A 28 8.23 9.95 24.39
C THR A 28 9.12 9.29 23.34
N LYS A 29 9.91 8.29 23.73
CA LYS A 29 10.78 7.55 22.81
C LYS A 29 9.95 6.69 21.85
N ALA A 30 8.89 6.05 22.35
CA ALA A 30 7.97 5.28 21.53
C ALA A 30 7.24 6.17 20.50
N LEU A 31 6.81 7.37 20.90
CA LEU A 31 6.18 8.34 20.00
C LEU A 31 7.12 8.82 18.89
N ILE A 32 8.36 9.16 19.22
CA ILE A 32 9.35 9.59 18.22
C ILE A 32 9.66 8.45 17.26
N GLN A 33 9.91 7.25 17.76
CA GLN A 33 10.18 6.07 16.94
C GLN A 33 8.97 5.68 16.08
N GLY A 34 7.77 5.75 16.63
CA GLY A 34 6.52 5.53 15.91
C GLY A 34 6.31 6.55 14.79
N GLY A 35 6.66 7.82 15.04
CA GLY A 35 6.63 8.88 14.02
C GLY A 35 7.56 8.59 12.84
N TYR A 36 8.81 8.21 13.10
CA TYR A 36 9.74 7.81 12.04
C TYR A 36 9.26 6.57 11.28
N LEU A 37 8.79 5.55 12.00
CA LEU A 37 8.26 4.33 11.40
C LEU A 37 7.06 4.63 10.49
N ALA A 38 6.15 5.50 10.90
CA ALA A 38 5.00 5.89 10.09
C ALA A 38 5.41 6.57 8.77
N VAL A 39 6.44 7.42 8.81
CA VAL A 39 6.99 8.06 7.62
C VAL A 39 7.63 7.03 6.69
N ASP A 40 8.41 6.10 7.23
CA ASP A 40 9.08 5.08 6.43
C ASP A 40 8.09 4.09 5.80
N LEU A 41 7.07 3.67 6.55
CA LEU A 41 5.99 2.84 6.02
C LEU A 41 5.17 3.58 4.94
N GLY A 42 4.94 4.88 5.11
CA GLY A 42 4.29 5.71 4.09
C GLY A 42 5.06 5.70 2.77
N LYS A 43 6.38 5.90 2.83
CA LYS A 43 7.24 5.85 1.64
C LYS A 43 7.26 4.47 0.98
N GLN A 44 7.31 3.40 1.77
CA GLN A 44 7.27 2.03 1.25
C GLN A 44 5.94 1.75 0.54
N LEU A 45 4.83 2.19 1.13
CA LEU A 45 3.50 2.04 0.55
C LEU A 45 3.38 2.80 -0.77
N GLU A 46 3.86 4.03 -0.84
CA GLU A 46 3.89 4.82 -2.07
C GLU A 46 4.68 4.12 -3.18
N ALA A 47 5.87 3.60 -2.86
CA ALA A 47 6.68 2.85 -3.80
C ALA A 47 6.00 1.56 -4.28
N GLU A 48 5.37 0.79 -3.38
CA GLU A 48 4.62 -0.40 -3.76
C GLU A 48 3.39 -0.07 -4.62
N MET A 49 2.71 1.04 -4.35
CA MET A 49 1.59 1.50 -5.17
C MET A 49 2.04 1.84 -6.59
N GLU A 50 3.17 2.52 -6.77
CA GLU A 50 3.71 2.80 -8.10
C GLU A 50 4.07 1.51 -8.85
N LEU A 51 4.69 0.54 -8.17
CA LEU A 51 4.99 -0.76 -8.76
C LEU A 51 3.72 -1.52 -9.15
N ARG A 52 2.68 -1.48 -8.30
CA ARG A 52 1.39 -2.11 -8.58
C ARG A 52 0.74 -1.51 -9.81
N ILE A 53 0.71 -0.19 -9.92
CA ILE A 53 0.14 0.52 -11.08
C ILE A 53 0.88 0.12 -12.37
N LYS A 54 2.21 0.07 -12.34
CA LYS A 54 3.01 -0.37 -13.50
C LYS A 54 2.70 -1.81 -13.89
N ALA A 55 2.66 -2.72 -12.92
CA ALA A 55 2.34 -4.12 -13.17
C ALA A 55 0.91 -4.31 -13.70
N GLU A 56 -0.06 -3.56 -13.19
CA GLU A 56 -1.45 -3.57 -13.67
C GLU A 56 -1.54 -3.07 -15.12
N ASP A 57 -0.80 -2.01 -15.48
CA ASP A 57 -0.76 -1.49 -16.85
C ASP A 57 -0.11 -2.50 -17.81
N GLU A 58 1.03 -3.09 -17.44
CA GLU A 58 1.70 -4.13 -18.25
C GLU A 58 0.77 -5.34 -18.49
N LEU A 59 0.06 -5.78 -17.44
CA LEU A 59 -0.90 -6.88 -17.53
C LEU A 59 -2.06 -6.54 -18.47
N LYS A 60 -2.56 -5.29 -18.41
CA LYS A 60 -3.60 -4.82 -19.32
C LYS A 60 -3.12 -4.83 -20.77
N GLN A 61 -1.95 -4.27 -21.05
CA GLN A 61 -1.36 -4.28 -22.39
C GLN A 61 -1.14 -5.70 -22.92
N LEU A 62 -0.71 -6.64 -22.07
CA LEU A 62 -0.52 -8.03 -22.46
C LEU A 62 -1.86 -8.70 -22.83
N LYS A 63 -2.91 -8.47 -22.03
CA LYS A 63 -4.25 -8.98 -22.30
C LYS A 63 -4.82 -8.44 -23.60
N GLU A 64 -4.64 -7.15 -23.87
CA GLU A 64 -5.06 -6.53 -25.14
C GLU A 64 -4.31 -7.14 -26.33
N LYS A 65 -2.98 -7.27 -26.24
CA LYS A 65 -2.17 -7.93 -27.29
C LYS A 65 -2.62 -9.37 -27.56
N LEU A 66 -2.89 -10.14 -26.50
CA LEU A 66 -3.35 -11.52 -26.63
C LEU A 66 -4.74 -11.58 -27.28
N THR A 67 -5.65 -10.71 -26.87
CA THR A 67 -7.00 -10.63 -27.45
C THR A 67 -6.94 -10.30 -28.94
N ASN A 68 -6.17 -9.28 -29.30
CA ASN A 68 -5.95 -8.88 -30.69
C ASN A 68 -5.32 -10.01 -31.52
N TYR A 69 -4.38 -10.76 -30.95
CA TYR A 69 -3.77 -11.92 -31.62
C TYR A 69 -4.79 -13.02 -31.90
N ILE A 70 -5.61 -13.38 -30.90
CA ILE A 70 -6.67 -14.40 -31.05
C ILE A 70 -7.71 -13.96 -32.07
N GLU A 71 -8.12 -12.69 -32.06
CA GLU A 71 -9.06 -12.13 -33.03
C GLU A 71 -8.49 -12.14 -34.45
N SER A 72 -7.24 -11.70 -34.61
CA SER A 72 -6.54 -11.71 -35.91
C SER A 72 -6.42 -13.14 -36.45
N GLN A 73 -6.11 -14.11 -35.58
CA GLN A 73 -6.04 -15.52 -35.96
C GLN A 73 -7.41 -16.04 -36.40
N ARG A 74 -8.49 -15.73 -35.67
CA ARG A 74 -9.86 -16.10 -36.06
C ARG A 74 -10.26 -15.48 -37.40
N ALA A 75 -9.95 -14.21 -37.62
CA ALA A 75 -10.23 -13.51 -38.87
C ALA A 75 -9.49 -14.16 -40.05
N LEU A 76 -8.23 -14.54 -39.87
CA LEU A 76 -7.45 -15.26 -40.87
C LEU A 76 -8.08 -16.62 -41.21
N PHE A 77 -8.42 -17.43 -40.21
CA PHE A 77 -9.09 -18.72 -40.44
C PHE A 77 -10.48 -18.58 -41.07
N GLY A 78 -11.21 -17.52 -40.75
CA GLY A 78 -12.49 -17.20 -41.37
C GLY A 78 -12.39 -16.69 -42.81
N ALA A 79 -11.24 -16.14 -43.22
CA ALA A 79 -10.99 -15.68 -44.59
C ALA A 79 -10.45 -16.76 -45.52
N ILE A 80 -9.93 -17.86 -44.96
CA ILE A 80 -9.35 -18.99 -45.72
C ILE A 80 -10.41 -20.09 -45.98
N ASN A 81 -11.51 -20.13 -45.22
CA ASN A 81 -12.68 -20.98 -45.46
C ASN A 81 -13.77 -20.23 -46.23
#